data_AF-C5T7R7-F1
#
_entry.id   AF-C5T7R7-F1
#
_cell.length_a   1.000
_cell.length_b   1.000
_cell.length_c   1.000
_cell.angle_alpha   90.00
_cell.angle_beta   90.00
_cell.angle_gamma   90.00
#
_symmetry.space_group_name_H-M   'P 1'
#
loop_
_entity.id
_entity.type
_entity.pdbx_description
1 polymer ?
#
loop_
_entity_poly.entity_id
_entity_poly.type
_entity_poly.pdbx_seq_one_letter_code
_entity_poly.pdbx_strand_id
1 'polypeptide(L)'
;MPEGPSLIIPRGQAAASAGQAIVRVEGNTSIGRQRLAGQRIVALRTWGKHFLVELPTFTLRVHFLLFGSYRINERKDTPPRLAQQCEQGELNFYTCSLRFIDEPLDAVYDWQANMMSDAWNPALALERLRAAPVPFHGAQPPRRHRRAAVARTPN
;
A
#
# COMPACT_ATOMS: atom_id res chain seq x y z
N MET A 1 5.68 12.11 -1.17
CA MET A 1 4.71 11.28 -0.43
C MET A 1 4.22 10.17 -1.34
N PRO A 2 4.65 8.92 -1.15
CA PRO A 2 4.15 7.81 -1.94
C PRO A 2 2.72 7.45 -1.51
N GLU A 3 1.73 7.91 -2.26
CA GLU A 3 0.33 7.47 -2.17
C GLU A 3 0.11 6.16 -2.93
N GLY A 4 -1.00 5.47 -2.70
CA GLY A 4 -1.22 4.12 -3.24
C GLY A 4 -1.00 3.96 -4.75
N PRO A 5 -1.60 4.81 -5.61
CA PRO A 5 -1.33 4.80 -7.05
C PRO A 5 0.15 5.05 -7.40
N SER A 6 0.84 5.88 -6.60
CA SER A 6 2.25 6.18 -6.84
C SER A 6 3.21 5.07 -6.39
N LEU A 7 2.75 4.09 -5.59
CA LEU A 7 3.57 2.93 -5.22
C LEU A 7 3.77 1.92 -6.36
N ILE A 8 2.99 2.04 -7.43
CA ILE A 8 3.24 1.29 -8.67
C ILE A 8 4.57 1.66 -9.30
N ILE A 9 5.02 2.91 -9.14
CA ILE A 9 6.31 3.38 -9.65
C ILE A 9 7.49 2.64 -8.98
N PRO A 10 7.65 2.65 -7.64
CA PRO A 10 8.67 1.84 -6.97
C PRO A 10 8.57 0.37 -7.32
N ARG A 11 7.35 -0.19 -7.44
CA ARG A 11 7.16 -1.60 -7.82
C ARG A 11 7.75 -1.89 -9.19
N GLY A 12 7.48 -1.03 -10.17
CA GLY A 12 8.04 -1.16 -11.51
C GLY A 12 9.55 -1.00 -11.53
N GLN A 13 10.09 0.01 -10.84
CA GLN A 13 11.53 0.26 -10.79
C GLN A 13 12.30 -0.87 -10.09
N ALA A 14 11.73 -1.44 -9.03
CA ALA A 14 12.36 -2.53 -8.28
C ALA A 14 12.06 -3.92 -8.88
N ALA A 15 11.29 -4.02 -9.97
CA ALA A 15 10.85 -5.30 -10.53
C ALA A 15 12.01 -6.26 -10.85
N ALA A 16 13.17 -5.73 -11.22
CA ALA A 16 14.37 -6.51 -11.49
C ALA A 16 14.87 -7.33 -10.28
N SER A 17 14.54 -6.90 -9.05
CA SER A 17 14.90 -7.60 -7.82
C SER A 17 14.05 -8.86 -7.58
N ALA A 18 12.90 -9.00 -8.24
CA ALA A 18 12.09 -10.20 -8.13
C ALA A 18 12.84 -11.41 -8.73
N GLY A 19 12.78 -12.54 -8.04
CA GLY A 19 13.55 -13.74 -8.37
C GLY A 19 15.01 -13.71 -7.93
N GLN A 20 15.51 -12.64 -7.32
CA GLN A 20 16.89 -12.60 -6.80
C GLN A 20 16.95 -13.01 -5.33
N ALA A 21 18.09 -13.57 -4.92
CA ALA A 21 18.40 -13.81 -3.51
C ALA A 21 18.90 -12.53 -2.83
N ILE A 22 18.46 -12.28 -1.60
CA ILE A 22 18.96 -11.21 -0.75
C ILE A 22 20.25 -11.70 -0.10
N VAL A 23 21.40 -11.25 -0.57
CA VAL A 23 22.72 -11.71 -0.10
C VAL A 23 23.15 -11.02 1.19
N ARG A 24 22.70 -9.78 1.42
CA ARG A 24 23.04 -9.01 2.62
C ARG A 24 21.94 -8.04 2.98
N VAL A 25 21.76 -7.83 4.29
CA VAL A 25 20.82 -6.85 4.84
C VAL A 25 21.48 -5.98 5.88
N GLU A 26 21.11 -4.70 5.87
CA GLU A 26 21.61 -3.71 6.81
C GLU A 26 20.58 -2.60 7.06
N GLY A 27 20.95 -1.62 7.87
CA GLY A 27 20.08 -0.52 8.27
C GLY A 27 19.71 -0.55 9.76
N ASN A 28 19.07 0.52 10.20
CA ASN A 28 18.82 0.79 11.62
C ASN A 28 17.49 0.23 12.15
N THR A 29 16.77 -0.59 11.37
CA THR A 29 15.55 -1.24 11.84
C THR A 29 15.83 -2.36 12.84
N SER A 30 14.93 -2.49 13.82
CA SER A 30 14.98 -3.49 14.89
C SER A 30 14.15 -4.75 14.61
N ILE A 31 13.42 -4.83 13.49
CA ILE A 31 12.40 -5.86 13.24
C ILE A 31 12.94 -7.28 12.96
N GLY A 32 14.14 -7.67 13.43
CA GLY A 32 14.70 -8.98 13.11
C GLY A 32 15.11 -9.12 11.63
N ARG A 33 15.66 -8.04 11.05
CA ARG A 33 16.02 -7.93 9.61
C ARG A 33 16.85 -9.09 9.06
N GLN A 34 17.62 -9.78 9.90
CA GLN A 34 18.44 -10.92 9.47
C GLN A 34 17.62 -12.08 8.89
N ARG A 35 16.33 -12.18 9.20
CA ARG A 35 15.40 -13.12 8.56
C ARG A 35 15.33 -12.99 7.04
N LEU A 36 15.68 -11.82 6.50
CA LEU A 36 15.66 -11.54 5.07
C LEU A 36 16.90 -12.07 4.34
N ALA A 37 18.05 -12.19 5.01
CA ALA A 37 19.26 -12.66 4.36
C ALA A 37 19.12 -14.12 3.91
N GLY A 38 19.58 -14.43 2.71
CA GLY A 38 19.43 -15.74 2.07
C GLY A 38 18.05 -15.99 1.44
N GLN A 39 17.05 -15.14 1.70
CA GLN A 39 15.72 -15.34 1.14
C GLN A 39 15.65 -14.84 -0.30
N ARG A 40 14.90 -15.57 -1.13
CA ARG A 40 14.57 -15.15 -2.49
C ARG A 40 13.36 -14.22 -2.50
N ILE A 41 13.43 -13.10 -3.21
CA ILE A 41 12.26 -12.25 -3.42
C ILE A 41 11.36 -12.97 -4.43
N VAL A 42 10.16 -13.37 -4.01
CA VAL A 42 9.19 -14.04 -4.87
C VAL A 42 8.53 -13.02 -5.78
N ALA A 43 8.00 -11.95 -5.20
CA ALA A 43 7.35 -10.87 -5.94
C ALA A 43 7.37 -9.55 -5.16
N LEU A 44 7.20 -8.47 -5.92
CA LEU A 44 6.96 -7.13 -5.37
C LEU A 44 5.51 -6.74 -5.66
N ARG A 45 4.75 -6.45 -4.61
CA ARG A 45 3.33 -6.12 -4.68
C ARG A 45 3.03 -4.80 -3.99
N THR A 46 1.83 -4.28 -4.24
CA THR A 46 1.32 -3.07 -3.60
C THR A 46 -0.12 -3.26 -3.19
N TRP A 47 -0.47 -2.81 -2.00
CA TRP A 47 -1.86 -2.76 -1.52
C TRP A 47 -2.10 -1.44 -0.80
N GLY A 48 -2.96 -0.58 -1.34
CA GLY A 48 -3.13 0.77 -0.79
C GLY A 48 -1.78 1.48 -0.62
N LYS A 49 -1.43 1.89 0.61
CA LYS A 49 -0.15 2.55 0.96
C LYS A 49 0.98 1.58 1.34
N HIS A 50 0.78 0.29 1.16
CA HIS A 50 1.76 -0.73 1.49
C HIS A 50 2.52 -1.18 0.24
N PHE A 51 3.85 -1.16 0.34
CA PHE A 51 4.73 -1.86 -0.56
C PHE A 51 5.12 -3.20 0.07
N LEU A 52 5.00 -4.29 -0.66
CA LEU A 52 5.12 -5.64 -0.16
C LEU A 52 6.26 -6.35 -0.89
N VAL A 53 7.25 -6.82 -0.13
CA VAL A 53 8.29 -7.73 -0.61
C VAL A 53 7.91 -9.13 -0.17
N GLU A 54 7.34 -9.91 -1.08
CA GLU A 54 6.91 -11.27 -0.82
C GLU A 54 8.13 -12.20 -0.83
N LEU A 55 8.29 -13.00 0.24
CA LEU A 55 9.30 -14.04 0.37
C LEU A 55 8.59 -15.39 0.56
N PRO A 56 9.28 -16.54 0.46
CA PRO A 56 8.62 -17.85 0.41
C PRO A 56 7.76 -18.18 1.63
N THR A 57 8.12 -17.68 2.81
CA THR A 57 7.48 -18.04 4.09
C THR A 57 6.85 -16.86 4.80
N PHE A 58 7.14 -15.63 4.39
CA PHE A 58 6.61 -14.41 5.01
C PHE A 58 6.74 -13.24 4.02
N THR A 59 6.09 -12.13 4.32
CA THR A 59 6.17 -10.89 3.54
C THR A 59 6.71 -9.75 4.40
N LEU A 60 7.63 -8.95 3.83
CA LEU A 60 7.99 -7.66 4.40
C LEU A 60 7.03 -6.59 3.87
N ARG A 61 6.28 -5.96 4.78
CA ARG A 61 5.46 -4.79 4.51
C ARG A 61 6.24 -3.51 4.82
N VAL A 62 6.34 -2.65 3.82
CA VAL A 62 6.95 -1.32 3.89
C VAL A 62 5.85 -0.26 3.77
N HIS A 63 5.77 0.65 4.75
CA HIS A 63 4.88 1.80 4.73
C HIS A 63 5.70 3.09 4.78
N PHE A 64 5.59 3.93 3.74
CA PHE A 64 6.48 5.08 3.52
C PHE A 64 6.14 6.34 4.32
N LEU A 65 5.16 6.33 5.24
CA LEU A 65 4.82 7.52 6.04
C LEU A 65 4.66 8.79 5.16
N LEU A 66 4.88 9.98 5.73
CA LEU A 66 4.72 11.25 5.01
C LEU A 66 5.93 11.57 4.08
N PHE A 67 7.14 11.29 4.56
CA PHE A 67 8.41 11.64 3.90
C PHE A 67 9.32 10.44 3.59
N GLY A 68 8.75 9.23 3.55
CA GLY A 68 9.49 8.05 3.16
C GLY A 68 9.91 8.10 1.71
N SER A 69 11.06 7.45 1.48
CA SER A 69 11.67 7.35 0.17
C SER A 69 12.38 6.02 0.02
N TYR A 70 12.72 5.68 -1.21
CA TYR A 70 13.51 4.52 -1.54
C TYR A 70 14.60 4.90 -2.55
N ARG A 71 15.60 4.03 -2.70
CA ARG A 71 16.62 4.09 -3.74
C ARG A 71 16.86 2.68 -4.28
N ILE A 72 17.18 2.60 -5.56
CA ILE A 72 17.49 1.35 -6.25
C ILE A 72 18.87 1.56 -6.85
N ASN A 73 19.81 0.66 -6.53
CA ASN A 73 21.21 0.75 -6.96
C ASN A 73 21.90 2.08 -6.60
N GLU A 74 21.39 2.76 -5.57
CA GLU A 74 21.84 4.07 -5.11
C GLU A 74 21.62 4.19 -3.60
N ARG A 75 22.38 5.08 -2.96
CA ARG A 75 22.28 5.34 -1.51
C ARG A 75 22.23 6.83 -1.23
N LYS A 76 21.62 7.17 -0.09
CA LYS A 76 21.72 8.50 0.54
C LYS A 76 22.87 8.50 1.56
N ASP A 77 23.36 9.69 1.89
CA ASP A 77 24.37 9.87 2.97
C ASP A 77 23.82 9.46 4.35
N THR A 78 22.50 9.57 4.53
CA THR A 78 21.83 9.14 5.76
C THR A 78 21.68 7.62 5.79
N PRO A 79 21.88 6.95 6.95
CA PRO A 79 21.69 5.51 7.06
C PRO A 79 20.28 5.05 6.66
N PRO A 80 20.15 3.96 5.87
CA PRO A 80 18.84 3.42 5.51
C PRO A 80 18.13 2.83 6.72
N ARG A 81 16.79 2.84 6.68
CA ARG A 81 15.97 2.10 7.63
C ARG A 81 16.13 0.61 7.42
N LEU A 82 16.14 0.20 6.16
CA LEU A 82 16.48 -1.14 5.71
C LEU A 82 17.13 -1.02 4.32
N ALA A 83 18.24 -1.71 4.14
CA ALA A 83 18.88 -1.89 2.85
C ALA A 83 19.01 -3.38 2.56
N GLN A 84 18.64 -3.78 1.35
CA GLN A 84 18.64 -5.15 0.87
C GLN A 84 19.56 -5.22 -0.35
N GLN A 85 20.72 -5.84 -0.16
CA GLN A 85 21.59 -6.19 -1.27
C GLN A 85 21.07 -7.49 -1.87
N CYS A 86 20.77 -7.48 -3.16
CA CYS A 86 20.47 -8.67 -3.94
C CYS A 86 21.70 -9.07 -4.76
N GLU A 87 21.65 -10.25 -5.38
CA GLU A 87 22.71 -10.73 -6.29
C GLU A 87 23.04 -9.70 -7.38
N GLN A 88 22.03 -9.00 -7.90
CA GLN A 88 22.16 -7.98 -8.92
C GLN A 88 21.43 -6.71 -8.48
N GLY A 89 22.17 -5.85 -7.80
CA GLY A 89 21.70 -4.55 -7.35
C GLY A 89 21.21 -4.53 -5.91
N GLU A 90 20.65 -3.39 -5.51
CA GLU A 90 20.19 -3.16 -4.15
C GLU A 90 18.90 -2.34 -4.09
N LEU A 91 18.13 -2.57 -3.03
CA LEU A 91 16.92 -1.85 -2.71
C LEU A 91 17.01 -1.27 -1.30
N ASN A 92 16.94 0.05 -1.20
CA ASN A 92 17.16 0.79 0.03
C ASN A 92 15.92 1.59 0.41
N PHE A 93 15.46 1.47 1.65
CA PHE A 93 14.29 2.17 2.18
C PHE A 93 14.68 3.16 3.27
N TYR A 94 14.06 4.35 3.24
CA TYR A 94 14.32 5.46 4.13
C TYR A 94 13.00 6.00 4.69
N THR A 95 13.01 6.45 5.95
CA THR A 95 11.85 7.01 6.67
C THR A 95 10.57 6.19 6.44
N CYS A 96 10.59 4.93 6.86
CA CYS A 96 9.48 4.01 6.67
C CYS A 96 9.20 3.20 7.94
N SER A 97 7.98 2.69 8.04
CA SER A 97 7.60 1.66 8.99
C SER A 97 7.68 0.30 8.29
N LEU A 98 8.27 -0.67 8.98
CA LEU A 98 8.51 -2.02 8.48
C LEU A 98 7.80 -3.01 9.39
N ARG A 99 7.15 -4.02 8.81
CA ARG A 99 6.52 -5.10 9.56
C ARG A 99 6.59 -6.39 8.74
N PHE A 100 6.84 -7.52 9.42
CA PHE A 100 6.64 -8.84 8.81
C PHE A 100 5.18 -9.28 8.91
N ILE A 101 4.71 -9.93 7.87
CA ILE A 101 3.44 -10.63 7.78
C ILE A 101 3.81 -12.09 7.57
N ASP A 102 3.51 -12.93 8.55
CA ASP A 102 3.86 -14.36 8.51
C ASP A 102 2.70 -15.19 7.91
N GLU A 103 1.52 -14.58 7.74
CA GLU A 103 0.36 -15.18 7.11
C GLU A 103 0.38 -15.04 5.56
N PRO A 104 -0.29 -15.95 4.83
CA PRO A 104 -0.48 -15.80 3.39
C PRO A 104 -1.15 -14.48 3.04
N LEU A 105 -0.64 -13.77 2.03
CA LEU A 105 -1.14 -12.44 1.68
C LEU A 105 -2.63 -12.43 1.29
N ASP A 106 -3.13 -13.50 0.68
CA ASP A 106 -4.54 -13.64 0.30
C ASP A 106 -5.48 -13.75 1.50
N ALA A 107 -4.96 -14.12 2.67
CA ALA A 107 -5.72 -14.11 3.93
C ALA A 107 -5.68 -12.74 4.63
N VAL A 108 -4.69 -11.91 4.31
CA VAL A 108 -4.46 -10.60 4.95
C VAL A 108 -5.05 -9.46 4.15
N TYR A 109 -5.05 -9.58 2.82
CA TYR A 109 -5.50 -8.54 1.91
C TYR A 109 -6.61 -9.04 1.00
N ASP A 110 -7.67 -8.25 0.92
CA ASP A 110 -8.62 -8.36 -0.17
C ASP A 110 -8.09 -7.61 -1.39
N TRP A 111 -7.63 -8.37 -2.39
CA TRP A 111 -7.13 -7.83 -3.65
C TRP A 111 -8.22 -7.17 -4.49
N GLN A 112 -9.48 -7.61 -4.35
CA GLN A 112 -10.61 -6.98 -5.03
C GLN A 112 -10.92 -5.60 -4.49
N ALA A 113 -10.44 -5.28 -3.28
CA ALA A 113 -10.53 -3.95 -2.68
C ALA A 113 -9.38 -3.02 -3.09
N ASN A 114 -8.32 -3.53 -3.71
CA ASN A 114 -7.15 -2.74 -4.06
C ASN A 114 -7.28 -2.19 -5.47
N MET A 115 -7.48 -0.88 -5.60
CA MET A 115 -7.67 -0.20 -6.90
C MET A 115 -6.56 -0.48 -7.92
N MET A 116 -5.33 -0.75 -7.46
CA MET A 116 -4.18 -0.99 -8.34
C MET A 116 -3.90 -2.49 -8.54
N SER A 117 -4.77 -3.38 -8.09
CA SER A 117 -4.67 -4.82 -8.35
C SER A 117 -5.40 -5.17 -9.65
N ASP A 118 -4.89 -6.16 -10.37
CA ASP A 118 -5.58 -6.77 -11.51
C ASP A 118 -6.93 -7.40 -11.11
N ALA A 119 -7.10 -7.75 -9.83
CA ALA A 119 -8.33 -8.31 -9.28
C ALA A 119 -9.36 -7.24 -8.83
N TRP A 120 -9.07 -5.95 -9.01
CA TRP A 120 -9.93 -4.85 -8.56
C TRP A 120 -11.38 -5.01 -9.06
N ASN A 121 -12.35 -4.93 -8.13
CA ASN A 121 -13.76 -5.03 -8.45
C ASN A 121 -14.51 -3.72 -8.12
N PRO A 122 -14.81 -2.88 -9.13
CA PRO A 122 -15.49 -1.60 -8.90
C PRO A 122 -16.92 -1.75 -8.39
N ALA A 123 -17.62 -2.83 -8.75
CA ALA A 123 -18.98 -3.09 -8.29
C ALA A 123 -19.01 -3.39 -6.79
N LEU A 124 -18.08 -4.25 -6.33
CA LEU A 124 -17.91 -4.57 -4.92
C LEU A 124 -17.53 -3.33 -4.09
N ALA A 125 -16.67 -2.47 -4.64
CA ALA A 125 -16.32 -1.21 -3.98
C ALA A 125 -17.52 -0.27 -3.80
N LEU A 126 -18.37 -0.16 -4.83
CA LEU A 126 -19.59 0.64 -4.76
C LEU A 126 -20.60 0.06 -3.77
N GLU A 127 -20.75 -1.26 -3.74
CA GLU A 127 -21.59 -1.96 -2.77
C GLU A 127 -21.15 -1.65 -1.33
N ARG A 128 -19.84 -1.75 -1.05
CA ARG A 128 -19.26 -1.42 0.26
C ARG A 128 -19.49 0.03 0.66
N LEU A 129 -19.31 0.95 -0.27
CA LEU A 129 -19.55 2.39 -0.02
C LEU A 129 -21.02 2.67 0.33
N ARG A 130 -21.96 1.96 -0.32
CA ARG A 130 -23.39 2.07 -0.02
C ARG A 130 -23.77 1.44 1.32
N ALA A 131 -23.14 0.34 1.69
CA ALA A 131 -23.40 -0.36 2.95
C ALA A 131 -22.85 0.40 4.18
N ALA A 132 -21.76 1.15 4.01
CA ALA A 132 -21.16 1.97 5.07
C ALA A 132 -20.95 3.41 4.61
N PRO A 133 -22.02 4.19 4.43
CA PRO A 133 -21.92 5.57 3.97
C PRO A 133 -21.22 6.41 5.04
N VAL A 134 -20.03 6.93 4.71
CA VAL A 134 -19.38 7.93 5.57
C VAL A 134 -20.13 9.25 5.37
N PRO A 135 -20.70 9.85 6.43
CA PRO A 135 -21.33 11.16 6.29
C PRO A 135 -20.29 12.15 5.80
N PHE A 136 -20.56 12.82 4.68
CA PHE A 136 -19.77 13.96 4.28
C PHE A 136 -19.95 15.04 5.37
N HIS A 137 -18.89 15.32 6.13
CA HIS A 137 -18.89 16.40 7.11
C HIS A 137 -19.04 17.72 6.34
N GLY A 138 -20.27 18.25 6.29
CA GLY A 138 -20.64 19.41 5.48
C GLY A 138 -21.88 19.21 4.59
N ALA A 139 -22.41 17.99 4.48
CA ALA A 139 -23.66 17.76 3.76
C ALA A 139 -24.83 18.23 4.63
N GLN A 140 -25.21 19.50 4.47
CA GLN A 140 -26.50 19.96 4.95
C GLN A 140 -27.57 19.17 4.17
N PRO A 141 -28.51 18.47 4.83
CA PRO A 141 -29.56 17.74 4.11
C PRO A 141 -30.28 18.71 3.18
N PRO A 142 -30.66 18.30 1.95
CA PRO A 142 -31.35 19.18 1.03
C PRO A 142 -32.57 19.75 1.75
N ARG A 143 -32.66 21.08 1.85
CA ARG A 143 -33.84 21.75 2.41
C ARG A 143 -35.02 21.30 1.57
N ARG A 144 -35.86 20.42 2.13
CA ARG A 144 -37.16 20.12 1.53
C ARG A 144 -37.95 21.42 1.57
N HIS A 145 -37.96 22.16 0.47
CA HIS A 145 -38.96 23.19 0.26
C HIS A 145 -40.31 22.47 0.27
N ARG A 146 -41.03 22.54 1.39
CA ARG A 146 -42.46 22.24 1.41
C ARG A 146 -43.08 23.17 0.36
N ARG A 147 -43.47 22.62 -0.79
CA ARG A 147 -44.42 23.30 -1.66
C ARG A 147 -45.67 23.49 -0.81
N ALA A 148 -45.92 24.73 -0.38
CA ALA A 148 -47.20 25.08 0.20
C ALA A 148 -48.27 24.74 -0.85
N ALA A 149 -49.16 23.83 -0.50
CA ALA A 149 -50.36 23.61 -1.28
C ALA A 149 -51.15 24.93 -1.22
N VAL A 150 -51.20 25.65 -2.34
CA VAL A 150 -52.11 26.78 -2.50
C VAL A 150 -53.51 26.17 -2.52
N ALA A 151 -54.23 26.30 -1.41
CA ALA A 151 -55.64 25.98 -1.34
C ALA A 151 -56.37 26.93 -2.29
N ARG A 152 -56.89 26.38 -3.39
CA ARG A 152 -57.89 27.06 -4.22
C ARG A 152 -59.21 26.97 -3.46
N THR A 153 -59.68 28.09 -2.91
CA THR A 153 -61.08 28.23 -2.48
C THR A 153 -61.96 28.38 -3.72
N PRO A 154 -63.09 27.66 -3.83
CA PRO A 154 -64.06 27.87 -4.89
C PRO A 154 -65.09 28.95 -4.51
N ASN A 155 -65.44 29.76 -5.52
CA ASN A 155 -66.47 30.80 -5.63
C ASN A 155 -66.41 32.00 -4.68
#